data_AF-A0A535ADM0-F1
#
_entry.id   AF-A0A535ADM0-F1
#
_cell.length_a   1.000
_cell.length_b   1.000
_cell.length_c   1.000
_cell.angle_alpha   90.00
_cell.angle_beta   90.00
_cell.angle_gamma   90.00
#
_symmetry.space_group_name_H-M   'P 1'
#
loop_
_entity.id
_entity.type
_entity.pdbx_description
1 polymer ?
#
loop_
_entity_poly.entity_id
_entity_poly.type
_entity_poly.pdbx_seq_one_letter_code
_entity_poly.pdbx_strand_id
1 'polypeptide(L)' 'YVSCEPEEAGVAFAADMLGPDFILYASDYPHWDSDFPESTRSLTRRTDLSEEVKTRVLGENARAFYRLGS' A
#
# COMPACT_ATOMS: atom_id res chain seq x y z
N TYR A 1 -4.65 -4.05 11.11
CA TYR A 1 -4.44 -3.83 9.68
C TYR A 1 -5.52 -2.90 9.14
N VAL A 2 -5.15 -2.06 8.18
CA VAL A 2 -6.03 -1.18 7.40
C VAL A 2 -5.60 -1.25 5.94
N SER A 3 -6.51 -1.01 5.01
CA SER A 3 -6.17 -0.86 3.58
C SER A 3 -5.96 0.61 3.23
N CYS A 4 -5.16 0.88 2.21
CA CYS A 4 -5.03 2.19 1.57
C CYS A 4 -5.21 2.07 0.06
N GLU A 5 -5.75 3.13 -0.52
CA GLU A 5 -5.73 3.35 -1.97
C GLU A 5 -4.37 3.95 -2.39
N PRO A 6 -3.95 3.76 -3.65
CA PRO A 6 -2.59 4.10 -4.10
C PRO A 6 -2.23 5.61 -4.01
N GLU A 7 -3.24 6.48 -3.95
CA GLU A 7 -3.19 7.95 -4.02
C GLU A 7 -3.35 8.57 -2.63
N GLU A 8 -3.65 7.76 -1.61
CA GLU A 8 -3.97 8.24 -0.28
C GLU A 8 -2.75 8.92 0.36
N ALA A 9 -2.76 10.25 0.41
CA ALA A 9 -1.65 11.06 0.91
C ALA A 9 -1.27 10.68 2.36
N GLY A 10 -2.25 10.24 3.16
CA GLY A 10 -2.10 9.88 4.58
C GLY A 10 -1.16 8.71 4.87
N VAL A 11 -0.80 7.89 3.87
CA VAL A 11 0.09 6.72 4.07
C VAL A 11 1.44 7.11 4.66
N ALA A 12 2.05 8.22 4.20
CA ALA A 12 3.35 8.66 4.71
C ALA A 12 3.27 9.05 6.20
N PHE A 13 2.26 9.83 6.56
CA PHE A 13 2.03 10.23 7.94
C PHE A 13 1.73 9.03 8.85
N ALA A 14 0.89 8.11 8.40
CA ALA A 14 0.55 6.91 9.15
C ALA A 14 1.78 6.01 9.38
N ALA A 15 2.61 5.81 8.36
CA ALA A 15 3.83 5.03 8.45
C ALA A 15 4.87 5.68 9.39
N ASP A 16 5.02 7.00 9.34
CA ASP A 16 5.96 7.74 10.21
C ASP A 16 5.53 7.70 11.69
N MET A 17 4.23 7.88 11.95
CA MET A 17 3.72 7.97 13.32
C MET A 17 3.50 6.61 14.00
N LEU A 18 3.13 5.58 13.23
CA LEU A 18 2.66 4.30 13.76
C LEU A 18 3.48 3.08 13.26
N GLY A 19 4.43 3.31 12.34
CA GLY A 19 5.15 2.25 11.63
C GLY A 19 4.37 1.69 10.44
N PRO A 20 5.03 1.05 9.45
CA PRO A 20 4.36 0.61 8.22
C PRO A 20 3.64 -0.74 8.32
N ASP A 21 3.84 -1.52 9.39
CA ASP A 21 3.50 -2.96 9.46
C ASP A 21 2.00 -3.30 9.47
N PHE A 22 1.13 -2.28 9.43
CA PHE A 22 -0.33 -2.46 9.51
C PHE A 22 -1.09 -1.99 8.26
N ILE A 23 -0.41 -1.41 7.26
CA ILE A 23 -1.03 -0.83 6.07
C ILE A 23 -0.97 -1.82 4.90
N LEU A 24 -2.08 -2.02 4.20
CA LEU A 24 -2.22 -2.94 3.06
C LEU A 24 -2.63 -2.18 1.81
N TYR A 25 -1.92 -2.36 0.70
CA TYR A 25 -2.38 -1.86 -0.59
C TYR A 25 -3.68 -2.56 -1.05
N ALA A 26 -4.63 -1.79 -1.59
CA ALA A 26 -5.80 -2.29 -2.30
C ALA A 26 -6.01 -1.51 -3.61
N SER A 27 -6.31 -2.20 -4.71
CA SER A 27 -6.51 -1.58 -6.03
C SER A 27 -7.93 -1.09 -6.30
N ASP A 28 -8.87 -1.51 -5.45
CA ASP A 28 -10.32 -1.32 -5.60
C ASP A 28 -10.90 -1.78 -6.96
N TYR A 29 -10.24 -2.70 -7.66
CA TYR A 29 -10.78 -3.26 -8.90
C TYR A 29 -11.99 -4.17 -8.63
N PRO A 30 -13.09 -4.12 -9.42
CA PRO A 30 -13.30 -3.37 -10.67
C PRO A 30 -14.14 -2.09 -10.48
N HIS A 31 -13.95 -1.35 -9.40
CA HIS A 31 -14.68 -0.12 -9.16
C HIS A 31 -14.43 0.92 -10.26
N TRP A 32 -15.38 1.84 -10.45
CA TRP A 32 -15.44 2.70 -11.64
C TRP A 32 -14.31 3.75 -11.69
N ASP A 33 -13.73 4.08 -10.55
CA ASP A 33 -12.61 4.99 -10.34
C ASP A 33 -11.28 4.26 -10.06
N SER A 34 -11.26 2.93 -10.19
CA SER A 34 -10.01 2.17 -10.07
C SER A 34 -9.05 2.52 -11.21
N ASP A 35 -7.78 2.74 -10.86
CA ASP A 35 -6.69 2.99 -11.80
C ASP A 35 -6.19 1.71 -12.52
N PHE A 36 -6.89 0.58 -12.40
CA PHE A 36 -6.53 -0.66 -13.10
C PHE A 36 -6.44 -0.44 -14.62
N PRO A 37 -5.39 -0.95 -15.31
CA PRO A 37 -4.35 -1.87 -14.82
C PRO A 37 -3.14 -1.21 -14.13
N GLU A 38 -3.09 0.12 -14.07
CA GLU A 38 -1.96 0.91 -13.55
C GLU A 38 -2.07 1.25 -12.05
N SER A 39 -2.97 0.59 -11.33
CA SER A 39 -3.30 0.89 -9.92
C SER A 39 -2.11 0.95 -8.95
N THR A 40 -0.97 0.31 -9.21
CA THR A 40 0.22 0.42 -8.33
C THR A 40 1.11 1.62 -8.64
N ARG A 41 0.87 2.33 -9.76
CA ARG A 41 1.79 3.33 -10.31
C ARG A 41 1.98 4.52 -9.37
N SER A 42 0.90 5.06 -8.80
CA SER A 42 0.97 6.23 -7.93
C SER A 42 1.77 5.93 -6.67
N LEU A 43 1.44 4.83 -5.98
CA LEU A 43 2.14 4.43 -4.76
C LEU A 43 3.63 4.10 -5.02
N THR A 44 3.96 3.45 -6.14
CA THR A 44 5.35 3.09 -6.48
C THR A 44 6.22 4.32 -6.75
N ARG A 45 5.64 5.37 -7.34
CA ARG A 45 6.35 6.61 -7.72
C ARG A 45 6.41 7.67 -6.62
N ARG A 46 5.78 7.41 -5.46
CA ARG A 46 5.85 8.31 -4.31
C ARG A 46 7.29 8.50 -3.83
N THR A 47 7.68 9.75 -3.65
CA THR A 47 9.00 10.15 -3.16
C THR A 47 9.01 10.44 -1.66
N ASP A 48 7.84 10.49 -1.04
CA ASP A 48 7.62 10.71 0.39
C ASP A 48 7.58 9.40 1.19
N LEU A 49 7.67 8.23 0.53
CA LEU A 49 7.75 6.91 1.14
C LEU A 49 9.14 6.31 0.94
N SER A 50 9.71 5.73 2.00
CA SER A 50 10.92 4.93 1.88
C SER A 50 10.66 3.62 1.12
N GLU A 51 11.71 3.02 0.57
CA GLU A 51 11.60 1.72 -0.12
C GLU A 51 11.14 0.59 0.81
N GLU A 52 11.47 0.68 2.11
CA GLU A 52 10.96 -0.24 3.13
C GLU A 52 9.44 -0.12 3.30
N VAL A 53 8.93 1.11 3.42
CA VAL A 53 7.48 1.37 3.55
C VAL A 53 6.75 0.86 2.31
N LYS A 54 7.26 1.15 1.11
CA LYS A 54 6.66 0.64 -0.15
C LYS A 54 6.63 -0.89 -0.17
N THR A 55 7.73 -1.54 0.19
CA THR A 55 7.83 -3.01 0.21
C THR A 55 6.82 -3.65 1.17
N ARG A 56 6.66 -3.06 2.36
CA ARG A 56 5.67 -3.49 3.36
C ARG A 56 4.24 -3.35 2.83
N VAL A 57 3.87 -2.14 2.40
CA VAL A 57 2.51 -1.80 1.96
C VAL A 57 2.08 -2.58 0.71
N LEU A 58 2.96 -2.69 -0.28
CA LEU A 58 2.65 -3.35 -1.56
C LEU A 58 2.63 -4.88 -1.48
N GLY A 59 3.20 -5.50 -0.43
CA GLY A 59 3.33 -6.95 -0.44
C GLY A 59 3.57 -7.63 0.90
N GLU A 60 4.58 -7.25 1.67
CA GLU A 60 4.96 -8.04 2.85
C GLU A 60 3.87 -8.08 3.92
N ASN A 61 3.14 -6.97 4.11
CA ASN A 61 2.04 -6.93 5.06
C ASN A 61 0.89 -7.84 4.61
N ALA A 62 0.59 -7.89 3.30
CA ALA A 62 -0.41 -8.81 2.76
C ALA A 62 0.03 -10.27 2.93
N ARG A 63 1.31 -10.58 2.68
CA ARG A 63 1.87 -11.92 2.93
C ARG A 63 1.72 -12.33 4.39
N ALA A 64 2.08 -11.45 5.33
CA ALA A 64 1.97 -11.72 6.76
C ALA A 64 0.49 -11.88 7.21
N PHE A 65 -0.38 -10.97 6.78
CA PHE A 65 -1.79 -10.96 7.15
C PHE A 65 -2.54 -12.20 6.63
N TYR A 66 -2.38 -12.52 5.34
CA TYR A 66 -3.05 -13.64 4.70
C TYR A 66 -2.28 -14.97 4.81
N ARG A 67 -1.10 -14.97 5.42
CA ARG A 67 -0.20 -16.14 5.53
C ARG A 67 0.12 -16.74 4.16
N LEU A 68 0.39 -15.88 3.19
CA LEU A 68 0.80 -16.32 1.85
C LEU A 68 2.23 -16.83 1.92
N GLY A 69 2.48 -18.00 1.32
CA GLY A 69 3.80 -18.61 1.28
C GLY A 69 4.86 -17.70 0.64
N SER A 70 6.11 -17.97 1.00
CA SER A 70 7.31 -17.37 0.36
C SER A 70 7.50 -17.91 -1.04
#